data_AF-A0A366H670-F1
#
_entry.id   AF-A0A366H670-F1
#
_cell.length_a   1.000
_cell.length_b   1.000
_cell.length_c   1.000
_cell.angle_alpha   90.00
_cell.angle_beta   90.00
_cell.angle_gamma   90.00
#
_symmetry.space_group_name_H-M   'P 1'
#
loop_
_entity.id
_entity.type
_entity.pdbx_description
1 polymer ?
#
loop_
_entity_poly.entity_id
_entity_poly.type
_entity_poly.pdbx_seq_one_letter_code
_entity_poly.pdbx_strand_id
1 'polypeptide(L)'
;MSPVDFILGLKDVVIERVERRRDIHVWAKPAQRPACMHCQQAPVRIKATHQRTVKHTRQGNQLMVVHLSVPKYHCPGCNRYFRHRFADIRPRLRATEAYRLEVFEAHEGGVSQRKLTVTHRIGSATVERWYQSFVAQRVLELSGRSCPQVLGIDEHFFSRKRGYATTLVDLKNHKVFDVVLGRSELSLRRYLSRLPGREKVKVVVMDLSETYRQIVRKYFPNAKIVADRFHVVRLVNQHFLKLWQQHDPEGRKHRGLLSLMRRHRWNLTDDQYSNLMQYLEMFPVLKAL
;
A
#
# COMPACT_ATOMS: atom_id res chain seq x y z
N MET A 1 28.94 -24.44 -9.09
CA MET A 1 27.52 -24.34 -8.64
C MET A 1 26.70 -25.18 -9.58
N SER A 2 25.79 -26.02 -9.08
CA SER A 2 24.97 -26.86 -9.95
C SER A 2 23.85 -26.00 -10.58
N PRO A 3 23.32 -26.35 -11.77
CA PRO A 3 22.18 -25.67 -12.38
C PRO A 3 20.93 -25.61 -11.47
N VAL A 4 20.81 -26.55 -10.53
CA VAL A 4 19.68 -26.67 -9.60
C VAL A 4 19.71 -25.57 -8.54
N ASP A 5 20.90 -25.10 -8.15
CA ASP A 5 21.07 -24.05 -7.12
C ASP A 5 20.49 -22.70 -7.61
N PHE A 6 20.59 -22.44 -8.93
CA PHE A 6 20.08 -21.23 -9.57
C PHE A 6 18.54 -21.22 -9.69
N ILE A 7 17.94 -22.38 -9.92
CA ILE A 7 16.49 -22.52 -10.15
C ILE A 7 15.69 -22.23 -8.86
N LEU A 8 16.26 -22.51 -7.69
CA LEU A 8 15.57 -22.31 -6.41
C LEU A 8 15.81 -20.94 -5.78
N GLY A 9 16.78 -20.15 -6.25
CA GLY A 9 17.11 -18.86 -5.66
C GLY A 9 17.57 -18.93 -4.19
N LEU A 10 18.01 -20.10 -3.71
CA LEU A 10 18.57 -20.27 -2.38
C LEU A 10 20.07 -19.98 -2.41
N LYS A 11 20.49 -18.88 -1.79
CA LYS A 11 21.91 -18.50 -1.70
C LYS A 11 22.63 -19.28 -0.59
N ASP A 12 23.93 -19.45 -0.76
CA ASP A 12 24.86 -20.02 0.24
C ASP A 12 24.55 -21.47 0.69
N VAL A 13 23.81 -22.22 -0.12
CA VAL A 13 23.49 -23.63 0.15
C VAL A 13 23.90 -24.52 -1.02
N VAL A 14 24.18 -25.77 -0.70
CA VAL A 14 24.34 -26.86 -1.66
C VAL A 14 23.16 -27.79 -1.49
N ILE A 15 22.44 -28.04 -2.60
CA ILE A 15 21.33 -28.97 -2.64
C ILE A 15 21.89 -30.40 -2.65
N GLU A 16 21.46 -31.19 -1.66
CA GLU A 16 21.87 -32.59 -1.53
C GLU A 16 20.87 -33.53 -2.21
N ARG A 17 19.57 -33.20 -2.12
CA ARG A 17 18.51 -34.04 -2.67
C ARG A 17 17.25 -33.21 -2.93
N VAL A 18 16.50 -33.59 -3.97
CA VAL A 18 15.16 -33.08 -4.24
C VAL A 18 14.21 -34.25 -4.43
N GLU A 19 13.07 -34.24 -3.73
CA GLU A 19 11.98 -35.19 -3.93
C GLU A 19 10.73 -34.44 -4.34
N ARG A 20 10.11 -34.89 -5.43
CA ARG A 20 8.83 -34.36 -5.92
C ARG A 20 7.76 -35.44 -5.75
N ARG A 21 6.80 -35.19 -4.86
CA ARG A 21 5.62 -36.04 -4.68
C ARG A 21 4.37 -35.16 -4.73
N ARG A 22 3.58 -35.12 -3.64
CA ARG A 22 2.51 -34.13 -3.47
C ARG A 22 3.07 -32.70 -3.38
N ASP A 23 4.20 -32.56 -2.68
CA ASP A 23 4.96 -31.33 -2.49
C ASP A 23 6.40 -31.53 -2.96
N ILE A 24 7.16 -30.43 -3.04
CA ILE A 24 8.56 -30.45 -3.42
C ILE A 24 9.40 -30.31 -2.15
N HIS A 25 10.14 -31.35 -1.80
CA HIS A 25 11.03 -31.36 -0.66
C HIS A 25 12.49 -31.25 -1.12
N VAL A 26 13.22 -30.29 -0.56
CA VAL A 26 14.60 -29.98 -0.93
C VAL A 26 15.47 -30.12 0.30
N TRP A 27 16.47 -31.00 0.29
CA TRP A 27 17.45 -31.10 1.35
C TRP A 27 18.69 -30.32 0.96
N ALA A 28 19.15 -29.46 1.85
CA ALA A 28 20.28 -28.60 1.59
C ALA A 28 21.15 -28.38 2.83
N LYS A 29 22.43 -28.15 2.59
CA LYS A 29 23.43 -27.81 3.62
C LYS A 29 24.18 -26.54 3.24
N PRO A 30 24.86 -25.87 4.19
CA PRO A 30 25.69 -24.73 3.87
C PRO A 30 26.75 -25.07 2.83
N ALA A 31 26.92 -24.17 1.85
CA ALA A 31 27.95 -24.32 0.82
C ALA A 31 29.37 -24.17 1.39
N GLN A 32 29.51 -23.28 2.39
CA GLN A 32 30.80 -22.95 2.98
C GLN A 32 30.71 -22.80 4.50
N ARG A 33 31.84 -23.05 5.16
CA ARG A 33 31.98 -22.80 6.59
C ARG A 33 32.38 -21.35 6.81
N PRO A 34 31.61 -20.55 7.56
CA PRO A 34 31.94 -19.15 7.78
C PRO A 34 33.05 -18.99 8.84
N ALA A 35 33.66 -17.80 8.87
CA ALA A 35 34.45 -17.37 10.02
C ALA A 35 33.57 -17.14 11.26
N CYS A 36 34.19 -16.98 12.43
CA CYS A 36 33.45 -16.72 13.66
C CYS A 36 32.65 -15.40 13.59
N MET A 37 31.35 -15.44 13.87
CA MET A 37 30.51 -14.23 13.87
C MET A 37 30.79 -13.25 15.04
N HIS A 38 31.70 -13.60 15.96
CA HIS A 38 32.04 -12.77 17.13
C HIS A 38 33.43 -12.15 17.03
N CYS A 39 34.44 -12.89 16.56
CA CYS A 39 35.83 -12.41 16.45
C CYS A 39 36.41 -12.49 15.03
N GLN A 40 35.61 -12.93 14.05
CA GLN A 40 35.98 -13.05 12.63
C GLN A 40 37.16 -14.00 12.33
N GLN A 41 37.63 -14.77 13.31
CA GLN A 41 38.69 -15.77 13.11
C GLN A 41 38.15 -17.09 12.53
N ALA A 42 39.00 -17.77 11.76
CA ALA A 42 38.81 -19.10 11.20
C ALA A 42 40.04 -19.98 11.50
N PRO A 43 39.92 -21.33 11.54
CA PRO A 43 38.72 -22.12 11.32
C PRO A 43 37.83 -22.22 12.56
N VAL A 44 36.52 -22.37 12.34
CA VAL A 44 35.56 -22.79 13.38
C VAL A 44 35.32 -24.29 13.32
N ARG A 45 35.05 -24.95 14.45
CA ARG A 45 34.76 -26.39 14.54
C ARG A 45 33.25 -26.64 14.54
N ILE A 46 32.78 -27.66 13.82
CA ILE A 46 31.39 -28.12 13.93
C ILE A 46 31.26 -28.94 15.22
N LYS A 47 30.37 -28.52 16.13
CA LYS A 47 30.10 -29.22 17.39
C LYS A 47 28.86 -30.10 17.32
N ALA A 48 27.86 -29.67 16.56
CA ALA A 48 26.63 -30.41 16.33
C ALA A 48 25.99 -29.91 15.03
N THR A 49 25.05 -30.67 14.48
CA THR A 49 24.25 -30.28 13.32
C THR A 49 22.78 -30.56 13.61
N HIS A 50 21.93 -29.58 13.36
CA HIS A 50 20.49 -29.68 13.61
C HIS A 50 19.70 -29.56 12.32
N GLN A 51 18.58 -30.26 12.21
CA GLN A 51 17.68 -30.12 11.07
C GLN A 51 16.70 -28.97 11.29
N ARG A 52 16.48 -28.16 10.25
CA ARG A 52 15.49 -27.06 10.25
C ARG A 52 14.68 -27.10 8.98
N THR A 53 13.37 -27.28 9.12
CA THR A 53 12.43 -27.26 7.99
C THR A 53 11.85 -25.86 7.81
N VAL A 54 11.92 -25.32 6.60
CA VAL A 54 11.37 -24.01 6.22
C VAL A 54 10.56 -24.10 4.93
N LYS A 55 9.53 -23.27 4.79
CA LYS A 55 8.82 -23.09 3.51
C LYS A 55 9.53 -22.07 2.65
N HIS A 56 9.59 -22.30 1.34
CA HIS A 56 10.38 -21.45 0.44
C HIS A 56 9.58 -20.73 -0.65
N THR A 57 8.75 -21.46 -1.41
CA THR A 57 7.91 -20.89 -2.47
C THR A 57 6.86 -21.92 -2.88
N ARG A 58 6.04 -21.62 -3.87
CA ARG A 58 5.12 -22.55 -4.52
C ARG A 58 5.48 -22.72 -6.00
N GLN A 59 5.39 -23.95 -6.48
CA GLN A 59 5.47 -24.26 -7.90
C GLN A 59 4.14 -24.87 -8.34
N GLY A 60 3.34 -24.08 -9.06
CA GLY A 60 1.94 -24.43 -9.35
C GLY A 60 1.16 -24.66 -8.05
N ASN A 61 0.62 -25.87 -7.87
CA ASN A 61 -0.12 -26.23 -6.68
C ASN A 61 0.73 -26.84 -5.55
N GLN A 62 2.00 -27.13 -5.81
CA GLN A 62 2.89 -27.80 -4.89
C GLN A 62 3.61 -26.79 -3.99
N LEU A 63 3.66 -27.07 -2.69
CA LEU A 63 4.45 -26.28 -1.77
C LEU A 63 5.91 -26.77 -1.80
N MET A 64 6.86 -25.83 -1.84
CA MET A 64 8.27 -26.16 -1.69
C MET A 64 8.71 -26.01 -0.25
N VAL A 65 9.26 -27.08 0.30
CA VAL A 65 9.75 -27.17 1.68
C VAL A 65 11.24 -27.52 1.66
N VAL A 66 12.05 -26.69 2.30
CA VAL A 66 13.50 -26.87 2.38
C VAL A 66 13.86 -27.40 3.76
N HIS A 67 14.53 -28.55 3.78
CA HIS A 67 15.10 -29.20 4.95
C HIS A 67 16.59 -28.84 5.03
N LEU A 68 16.92 -27.95 5.95
CA LEU A 68 18.27 -27.41 6.12
C LEU A 68 19.02 -28.17 7.20
N SER A 69 20.20 -28.66 6.83
CA SER A 69 21.23 -29.06 7.78
C SER A 69 21.89 -27.80 8.36
N VAL A 70 21.74 -27.54 9.65
CA VAL A 70 22.21 -26.31 10.32
C VAL A 70 23.32 -26.63 11.32
N PRO A 71 24.60 -26.45 10.95
CA PRO A 71 25.71 -26.64 11.86
C PRO A 71 25.70 -25.63 13.02
N LYS A 72 25.99 -26.12 14.22
CA LYS A 72 26.41 -25.35 15.39
C LYS A 72 27.93 -25.35 15.43
N TYR A 73 28.52 -24.17 15.31
CA TYR A 73 29.95 -23.95 15.35
C TYR A 73 30.44 -23.58 16.76
N HIS A 74 31.67 -23.98 17.06
CA HIS A 74 32.49 -23.54 18.17
C HIS A 74 33.73 -22.83 17.61
N CYS A 75 34.03 -21.65 18.11
CA CYS A 75 35.23 -20.91 17.74
C CYS A 75 36.32 -21.15 18.80
N PRO A 76 37.49 -21.72 18.45
CA PRO A 76 38.57 -21.94 19.41
C PRO A 76 39.21 -20.62 19.89
N GLY A 77 39.25 -19.58 19.05
CA GLY A 77 39.91 -18.31 19.38
C GLY A 77 39.19 -17.47 20.44
N CYS A 78 37.85 -17.38 20.38
CA CYS A 78 37.05 -16.64 21.39
C CYS A 78 36.19 -17.54 22.29
N ASN A 79 36.30 -18.87 22.16
CA ASN A 79 35.54 -19.88 22.90
C ASN A 79 34.00 -19.75 22.85
N ARG A 80 33.44 -19.06 21.84
CA ARG A 80 31.98 -18.86 21.68
C ARG A 80 31.36 -19.83 20.69
N TYR A 81 30.05 -20.02 20.83
CA TYR A 81 29.23 -20.87 19.98
C TYR A 81 28.23 -20.05 19.16
N PHE A 82 27.98 -20.47 17.92
CA PHE A 82 26.93 -19.90 17.10
C PHE A 82 26.36 -20.92 16.11
N ARG A 83 25.15 -20.69 15.60
CA ARG A 83 24.56 -21.52 14.54
C ARG A 83 24.83 -20.87 13.19
N HIS A 84 24.97 -21.68 12.15
CA HIS A 84 25.06 -21.20 10.77
C HIS A 84 23.90 -20.26 10.45
N ARG A 85 24.20 -19.12 9.81
CA ARG A 85 23.21 -18.13 9.36
C ARG A 85 23.08 -18.24 7.85
N PHE A 86 21.85 -18.30 7.35
CA PHE A 86 21.56 -18.28 5.92
C PHE A 86 21.06 -16.88 5.55
N ALA A 87 21.51 -16.33 4.43
CA ALA A 87 21.21 -14.95 4.01
C ALA A 87 19.69 -14.68 3.95
N ASP A 88 18.93 -15.57 3.31
CA ASP A 88 17.50 -15.38 3.07
C ASP A 88 16.60 -15.99 4.16
N ILE A 89 17.15 -16.33 5.33
CA ILE A 89 16.39 -17.04 6.38
C ILE A 89 16.73 -16.49 7.77
N ARG A 90 15.89 -15.58 8.26
CA ARG A 90 16.06 -15.01 9.61
C ARG A 90 16.02 -16.08 10.70
N PRO A 91 16.74 -15.91 11.82
CA PRO A 91 16.74 -16.86 12.92
C PRO A 91 15.33 -17.20 13.42
N ARG A 92 15.12 -18.45 13.83
CA ARG A 92 13.86 -18.99 14.42
C ARG A 92 12.63 -19.06 13.50
N LEU A 93 12.61 -18.34 12.36
CA LEU A 93 11.50 -18.44 11.41
C LEU A 93 11.38 -19.83 10.78
N ARG A 94 10.20 -20.20 10.30
CA ARG A 94 9.97 -21.46 9.56
C ARG A 94 9.66 -21.22 8.08
N ALA A 95 10.16 -20.10 7.56
CA ALA A 95 9.97 -19.67 6.18
C ALA A 95 11.20 -18.87 5.73
N THR A 96 11.49 -18.90 4.44
CA THR A 96 12.45 -18.00 3.81
C THR A 96 11.86 -16.62 3.63
N GLU A 97 12.71 -15.61 3.42
CA GLU A 97 12.26 -14.24 3.14
C GLU A 97 11.50 -14.17 1.80
N ALA A 98 11.93 -14.93 0.79
CA ALA A 98 11.22 -15.06 -0.48
C ALA A 98 9.78 -15.57 -0.29
N TYR A 99 9.59 -16.61 0.52
CA TYR A 99 8.26 -17.12 0.83
C TYR A 99 7.36 -16.09 1.52
N ARG A 100 7.95 -15.31 2.43
CA ARG A 100 7.23 -14.29 3.17
C ARG A 100 6.82 -13.13 2.28
N LEU A 101 7.68 -12.77 1.33
CA LEU A 101 7.39 -11.75 0.32
C LEU A 101 6.29 -12.22 -0.64
N GLU A 102 6.35 -13.46 -1.14
CA GLU A 102 5.30 -14.06 -1.98
C GLU A 102 3.91 -13.99 -1.29
N VAL A 103 3.83 -14.36 -0.01
CA VAL A 103 2.59 -14.28 0.78
C VAL A 103 2.12 -12.83 0.95
N PHE A 104 3.05 -11.90 1.19
CA PHE A 104 2.75 -10.48 1.33
C PHE A 104 2.19 -9.89 0.03
N GLU A 105 2.86 -10.10 -1.10
CA GLU A 105 2.45 -9.58 -2.41
C GLU A 105 1.10 -10.17 -2.85
N ALA A 106 0.87 -11.46 -2.61
CA ALA A 106 -0.41 -12.08 -2.89
C ALA A 106 -1.55 -11.47 -2.04
N HIS A 107 -1.31 -11.24 -0.74
CA HIS A 107 -2.33 -10.62 0.12
C HIS A 107 -2.61 -9.18 -0.27
N GLU A 108 -1.55 -8.40 -0.53
CA GLU A 108 -1.62 -7.02 -1.02
C GLU A 108 -2.39 -6.93 -2.35
N GLY A 109 -2.21 -7.94 -3.23
CA GLY A 109 -2.95 -8.08 -4.48
C GLY A 109 -4.41 -8.54 -4.33
N GLY A 110 -4.94 -8.60 -3.10
CA GLY A 110 -6.35 -8.90 -2.83
C GLY A 110 -6.67 -10.37 -2.55
N VAL A 111 -5.68 -11.26 -2.48
CA VAL A 111 -5.93 -12.66 -2.09
C VAL A 111 -6.27 -12.72 -0.61
N SER A 112 -7.42 -13.33 -0.28
CA SER A 112 -7.86 -13.44 1.13
C SER A 112 -6.92 -14.30 1.98
N GLN A 113 -6.82 -13.99 3.28
CA GLN A 113 -6.03 -14.78 4.23
C GLN A 113 -6.49 -16.24 4.30
N ARG A 114 -7.80 -16.50 4.12
CA ARG A 114 -8.34 -17.87 4.04
C ARG A 114 -7.79 -18.62 2.83
N LYS A 115 -7.77 -17.97 1.65
CA LYS A 115 -7.19 -18.57 0.44
C LYS A 115 -5.70 -18.83 0.62
N LEU A 116 -4.95 -17.89 1.20
CA LEU A 116 -3.53 -18.06 1.54
C LEU A 116 -3.30 -19.19 2.53
N THR A 117 -4.17 -19.33 3.53
CA THR A 117 -4.09 -20.44 4.50
C THR A 117 -4.14 -21.80 3.81
N VAL A 118 -5.02 -21.96 2.81
CA VAL A 118 -5.13 -23.21 2.04
C VAL A 118 -3.94 -23.40 1.10
N THR A 119 -3.59 -22.37 0.32
CA THR A 119 -2.57 -22.48 -0.73
C THR A 119 -1.15 -22.56 -0.18
N HIS A 120 -0.85 -21.76 0.85
CA HIS A 120 0.47 -21.63 1.47
C HIS A 120 0.57 -22.44 2.79
N ARG A 121 -0.52 -23.07 3.25
CA ARG A 121 -0.56 -23.92 4.46
C ARG A 121 -0.06 -23.21 5.73
N ILE A 122 -0.26 -21.90 5.83
CA ILE A 122 0.13 -21.06 6.97
C ILE A 122 -1.12 -20.51 7.65
N GLY A 123 -1.13 -20.41 8.98
CA GLY A 123 -2.29 -19.84 9.68
C GLY A 123 -2.52 -18.37 9.34
N SER A 124 -3.77 -17.93 9.36
CA SER A 124 -4.17 -16.54 9.11
C SER A 124 -3.41 -15.54 10.00
N ALA A 125 -3.24 -15.85 11.29
CA ALA A 125 -2.46 -15.02 12.21
C ALA A 125 -0.99 -14.85 11.79
N THR A 126 -0.40 -15.82 11.08
CA THR A 126 0.94 -15.70 10.51
C THR A 126 0.95 -14.82 9.27
N VAL A 127 -0.06 -14.95 8.41
CA VAL A 127 -0.26 -14.06 7.25
C VAL A 127 -0.36 -12.62 7.72
N GLU A 128 -1.25 -12.33 8.67
CA GLU A 128 -1.45 -10.99 9.25
C GLU A 128 -0.15 -10.44 9.83
N ARG A 129 0.56 -11.23 10.65
CA ARG A 129 1.81 -10.79 11.27
C ARG A 129 2.88 -10.43 10.23
N TRP A 130 3.01 -11.24 9.18
CA TRP A 130 3.97 -10.96 8.10
C TRP A 130 3.55 -9.72 7.33
N TYR A 131 2.27 -9.60 7.00
CA TYR A 131 1.71 -8.45 6.31
C TYR A 131 2.01 -7.14 7.06
N GLN A 132 1.65 -7.07 8.34
CA GLN A 132 1.93 -5.92 9.20
C GLN A 132 3.43 -5.61 9.30
N SER A 133 4.30 -6.63 9.33
CA SER A 133 5.76 -6.42 9.37
C SER A 133 6.31 -5.76 8.10
N PHE A 134 5.79 -6.12 6.92
CA PHE A 134 6.19 -5.50 5.65
C PHE A 134 5.57 -4.11 5.49
N VAL A 135 4.31 -3.92 5.90
CA VAL A 135 3.67 -2.59 5.92
C VAL A 135 4.47 -1.63 6.81
N ALA A 136 4.85 -2.05 8.02
CA ALA A 136 5.66 -1.23 8.92
C ALA A 136 7.02 -0.86 8.32
N GLN A 137 7.67 -1.81 7.62
CA GLN A 137 8.93 -1.55 6.92
C GLN A 137 8.74 -0.53 5.79
N ARG A 138 7.72 -0.70 4.94
CA ARG A 138 7.40 0.26 3.87
C ARG A 138 7.12 1.64 4.43
N VAL A 139 6.32 1.75 5.49
CA VAL A 139 6.05 3.03 6.16
C VAL A 139 7.33 3.69 6.67
N LEU A 140 8.26 2.90 7.23
CA LEU A 140 9.56 3.43 7.66
C LEU A 140 10.39 3.96 6.48
N GLU A 141 10.39 3.28 5.33
CA GLU A 141 11.04 3.75 4.10
C GLU A 141 10.40 5.02 3.52
N LEU A 142 9.12 5.26 3.81
CA LEU A 142 8.41 6.50 3.46
C LEU A 142 8.64 7.63 4.49
N SER A 143 9.11 7.31 5.69
CA SER A 143 9.27 8.27 6.77
C SER A 143 10.36 9.30 6.44
N GLY A 144 10.16 10.56 6.86
CA GLY A 144 11.11 11.64 6.63
C GLY A 144 11.07 12.27 5.23
N ARG A 145 10.14 11.87 4.36
CA ARG A 145 9.92 12.54 3.06
C ARG A 145 9.47 13.98 3.27
N SER A 146 10.15 14.91 2.60
CA SER A 146 9.76 16.33 2.56
C SER A 146 8.37 16.48 1.93
N CYS A 147 7.59 17.45 2.40
CA CYS A 147 6.32 17.82 1.79
C CYS A 147 6.50 18.19 0.30
N PRO A 148 5.49 17.87 -0.53
CA PRO A 148 5.48 18.25 -1.94
C PRO A 148 5.23 19.76 -2.10
N GLN A 149 5.62 20.31 -3.26
CA GLN A 149 5.38 21.75 -3.55
C GLN A 149 3.90 22.05 -3.82
N VAL A 150 3.15 21.07 -4.35
CA VAL A 150 1.71 21.17 -4.61
C VAL A 150 1.02 20.05 -3.84
N LEU A 151 0.32 20.42 -2.78
CA LEU A 151 -0.30 19.51 -1.83
C LEU A 151 -1.82 19.54 -2.00
N GLY A 152 -2.44 18.38 -2.14
CA GLY A 152 -3.89 18.20 -2.06
C GLY A 152 -4.28 17.79 -0.64
N ILE A 153 -5.36 18.38 -0.12
CA ILE A 153 -5.97 17.98 1.15
C ILE A 153 -7.43 17.64 0.88
N ASP A 154 -7.84 16.43 1.23
CA ASP A 154 -9.21 15.97 1.07
C ASP A 154 -9.69 15.16 2.30
N GLU A 155 -11.00 15.11 2.49
CA GLU A 155 -11.66 14.38 3.57
C GLU A 155 -12.30 13.09 3.05
N HIS A 156 -11.97 11.97 3.69
CA HIS A 156 -12.59 10.69 3.41
C HIS A 156 -13.29 10.14 4.64
N PHE A 157 -14.55 9.74 4.49
CA PHE A 157 -15.25 9.01 5.55
C PHE A 157 -14.79 7.55 5.55
N PHE A 158 -14.22 7.09 6.67
CA PHE A 158 -13.66 5.74 6.75
C PHE A 158 -14.69 4.74 7.31
N SER A 159 -15.22 4.99 8.51
CA SER A 159 -16.25 4.14 9.12
C SER A 159 -16.95 4.86 10.27
N ARG A 160 -18.14 4.39 10.69
CA ARG A 160 -18.82 4.94 11.89
C ARG A 160 -17.97 4.89 13.16
N LYS A 161 -17.08 3.90 13.29
CA LYS A 161 -16.20 3.74 14.47
C LYS A 161 -14.98 4.65 14.44
N ARG A 162 -14.38 4.88 13.27
CA ARG A 162 -13.14 5.66 13.11
C ARG A 162 -13.37 7.10 12.65
N GLY A 163 -14.56 7.42 12.16
CA GLY A 163 -14.94 8.73 11.64
C GLY A 163 -14.26 9.03 10.31
N TYR A 164 -13.72 10.25 10.22
CA TYR A 164 -13.10 10.81 9.03
C TYR A 164 -11.58 10.61 9.03
N ALA A 165 -10.99 10.60 7.86
CA ALA A 165 -9.56 10.65 7.64
C ALA A 165 -9.24 11.76 6.64
N THR A 166 -8.20 12.54 6.93
CA THR A 166 -7.64 13.52 6.00
C THR A 166 -6.59 12.83 5.13
N THR A 167 -6.78 12.89 3.82
CA THR A 167 -5.81 12.41 2.84
C THR A 167 -4.97 13.59 2.38
N LEU A 168 -3.65 13.44 2.45
CA LEU A 168 -2.68 14.37 1.89
C LEU A 168 -2.14 13.76 0.59
N VAL A 169 -2.17 14.51 -0.50
CA VAL A 169 -1.79 14.03 -1.83
C VAL A 169 -0.71 14.93 -2.43
N ASP A 170 0.36 14.34 -2.95
CA ASP A 170 1.25 15.03 -3.86
C ASP A 170 0.58 15.12 -5.23
N LEU A 171 0.02 16.30 -5.53
CA LEU A 171 -0.73 16.53 -6.76
C LEU A 171 0.16 16.62 -7.99
N LYS A 172 1.46 16.94 -7.83
CA LYS A 172 2.40 16.99 -8.95
C LYS A 172 2.79 15.59 -9.40
N ASN A 173 2.99 14.68 -8.46
CA ASN A 173 3.42 13.30 -8.76
C ASN A 173 2.26 12.29 -8.78
N HIS A 174 1.03 12.74 -8.58
CA HIS A 174 -0.18 11.90 -8.51
C HIS A 174 -0.06 10.75 -7.50
N LYS A 175 0.49 11.04 -6.32
CA LYS A 175 0.71 10.04 -5.27
C LYS A 175 0.11 10.48 -3.95
N VAL A 176 -0.46 9.54 -3.22
CA VAL A 176 -0.82 9.78 -1.82
C VAL A 176 0.46 10.05 -1.04
N PHE A 177 0.50 11.19 -0.36
CA PHE A 177 1.59 11.58 0.52
C PHE A 177 1.40 10.91 1.89
N ASP A 178 0.22 11.05 2.50
CA ASP A 178 -0.13 10.35 3.74
C ASP A 178 -1.66 10.34 3.99
N VAL A 179 -2.11 9.54 4.95
CA VAL A 179 -3.50 9.49 5.42
C VAL A 179 -3.52 9.57 6.95
N VAL A 180 -4.22 10.57 7.48
CA VAL A 180 -4.25 10.85 8.92
C VAL A 180 -5.68 10.78 9.43
N LEU A 181 -5.90 10.09 10.55
CA LEU A 181 -7.22 10.01 11.16
C LEU A 181 -7.65 11.36 11.76
N GLY A 182 -8.92 11.69 11.56
CA GLY A 182 -9.55 12.94 11.97
C GLY A 182 -9.66 13.95 10.82
N ARG A 183 -10.31 15.07 11.11
CA ARG A 183 -10.51 16.22 10.21
C ARG A 183 -10.39 17.57 10.90
N SER A 184 -10.26 17.57 12.24
CA SER A 184 -10.18 18.78 13.04
C SER A 184 -8.71 19.19 13.22
N GLU A 185 -8.50 20.47 13.53
CA GLU A 185 -7.17 20.96 13.86
C GLU A 185 -6.55 20.16 15.02
N LEU A 186 -7.35 19.85 16.05
CA LEU A 186 -6.89 19.10 17.22
C LEU A 186 -6.34 17.72 16.86
N SER A 187 -7.00 17.01 15.93
CA SER A 187 -6.51 15.70 15.45
C SER A 187 -5.26 15.82 14.59
N LEU A 188 -5.16 16.87 13.77
CA LEU A 188 -4.11 17.00 12.76
C LEU A 188 -2.86 17.75 13.26
N ARG A 189 -2.96 18.55 14.34
CA ARG A 189 -1.88 19.45 14.80
C ARG A 189 -0.55 18.75 15.00
N ARG A 190 -0.54 17.58 15.64
CA ARG A 190 0.69 16.86 15.99
C ARG A 190 1.39 16.35 14.73
N TYR A 191 0.61 15.89 13.76
CA TYR A 191 1.10 15.41 12.48
C TYR A 191 1.62 16.59 11.64
N LEU A 192 0.79 17.60 11.39
CA LEU A 192 1.14 18.74 10.54
C LEU A 192 2.33 19.55 11.08
N SER A 193 2.51 19.58 12.41
CA SER A 193 3.66 20.27 13.02
C SER A 193 4.99 19.54 12.81
N ARG A 194 4.97 18.24 12.56
CA ARG A 194 6.16 17.40 12.38
C ARG A 194 6.52 17.17 10.92
N LEU A 195 5.73 17.72 10.00
CA LEU A 195 5.94 17.55 8.58
C LEU A 195 7.24 18.25 8.13
N PRO A 196 8.23 17.49 7.63
CA PRO A 196 9.47 18.09 7.13
C PRO A 196 9.20 18.81 5.81
N GLY A 197 9.75 20.01 5.64
CA GLY A 197 9.61 20.75 4.38
C GLY A 197 8.25 21.40 4.15
N ARG A 198 7.39 21.50 5.17
CA ARG A 198 6.07 22.15 5.07
C ARG A 198 6.16 23.61 4.61
N GLU A 199 7.25 24.29 4.94
CA GLU A 199 7.57 25.66 4.52
C GLU A 199 7.84 25.78 3.01
N LYS A 200 8.15 24.66 2.34
CA LYS A 200 8.41 24.59 0.89
C LYS A 200 7.14 24.34 0.07
N VAL A 201 6.01 24.09 0.72
CA VAL A 201 4.71 23.94 0.06
C VAL A 201 4.32 25.30 -0.51
N LYS A 202 4.09 25.36 -1.83
CA LYS A 202 3.74 26.59 -2.55
C LYS A 202 2.25 26.72 -2.79
N VAL A 203 1.57 25.59 -2.97
CA VAL A 203 0.14 25.54 -3.26
C VAL A 203 -0.49 24.42 -2.46
N VAL A 204 -1.61 24.73 -1.81
CA VAL A 204 -2.50 23.73 -1.23
C VAL A 204 -3.84 23.80 -1.95
N VAL A 205 -4.21 22.69 -2.59
CA VAL A 205 -5.54 22.51 -3.19
C VAL A 205 -6.41 21.77 -2.18
N MET A 206 -7.56 22.32 -1.87
CA MET A 206 -8.46 21.76 -0.87
C MET A 206 -9.92 22.05 -1.21
N ASP A 207 -10.83 21.39 -0.50
CA ASP A 207 -12.26 21.68 -0.59
C ASP A 207 -12.59 23.12 -0.09
N LEU A 208 -13.88 23.47 -0.09
CA LEU A 208 -14.35 24.78 0.36
C LEU A 208 -14.51 24.87 1.90
N SER A 209 -13.87 23.97 2.66
CA SER A 209 -13.99 23.91 4.12
C SER A 209 -13.23 25.05 4.81
N GLU A 210 -13.94 25.85 5.60
CA GLU A 210 -13.29 26.90 6.39
C GLU A 210 -12.36 26.31 7.46
N THR A 211 -12.67 25.13 7.99
CA THR A 211 -11.80 24.43 8.95
C THR A 211 -10.44 24.10 8.34
N TYR A 212 -10.42 23.49 7.15
CA TYR A 212 -9.15 23.21 6.47
C TYR A 212 -8.44 24.50 6.05
N ARG A 213 -9.18 25.56 5.71
CA ARG A 213 -8.60 26.85 5.35
C ARG A 213 -7.81 27.45 6.51
N GLN A 214 -8.36 27.39 7.72
CA GLN A 214 -7.68 27.82 8.94
C GLN A 214 -6.45 26.96 9.24
N ILE A 215 -6.57 25.64 9.10
CA ILE A 215 -5.45 24.69 9.25
C ILE A 215 -4.33 25.05 8.27
N VAL A 216 -4.65 25.23 6.99
CA VAL A 216 -3.65 25.51 5.96
C VAL A 216 -2.94 26.83 6.22
N ARG A 217 -3.68 27.90 6.56
CA ARG A 217 -3.09 29.19 6.95
C ARG A 217 -2.11 29.06 8.11
N LYS A 218 -2.41 28.19 9.08
CA LYS A 218 -1.60 28.00 10.28
C LYS A 218 -0.35 27.13 10.05
N TYR A 219 -0.48 26.03 9.31
CA TYR A 219 0.60 25.04 9.18
C TYR A 219 1.40 25.17 7.87
N PHE A 220 0.86 25.85 6.85
CA PHE A 220 1.49 26.09 5.55
C PHE A 220 1.42 27.58 5.16
N PRO A 221 2.04 28.49 5.94
CA PRO A 221 1.85 29.93 5.78
C PRO A 221 2.32 30.48 4.42
N ASN A 222 3.29 29.81 3.77
CA ASN A 222 3.81 30.21 2.46
C ASN A 222 2.97 29.69 1.28
N ALA A 223 1.96 28.85 1.54
CA ALA A 223 1.20 28.20 0.50
C ALA A 223 0.00 29.05 0.06
N LYS A 224 -0.20 29.16 -1.25
CA LYS A 224 -1.44 29.68 -1.82
C LYS A 224 -2.54 28.64 -1.68
N ILE A 225 -3.69 29.04 -1.13
CA ILE A 225 -4.87 28.18 -1.03
C ILE A 225 -5.64 28.26 -2.33
N VAL A 226 -5.87 27.11 -2.96
CA VAL A 226 -6.63 26.97 -4.20
C VAL A 226 -7.83 26.06 -3.95
N ALA A 227 -9.01 26.48 -4.39
CA ALA A 227 -10.20 25.66 -4.30
C ALA A 227 -10.11 24.49 -5.29
N ASP A 228 -10.43 23.29 -4.83
CA ASP A 228 -10.54 22.12 -5.69
C ASP A 228 -11.70 22.30 -6.68
N ARG A 229 -11.37 22.25 -7.97
CA ARG A 229 -12.31 22.36 -9.09
C ARG A 229 -13.47 21.37 -8.97
N PHE A 230 -13.21 20.13 -8.52
CA PHE A 230 -14.28 19.14 -8.39
C PHE A 230 -15.34 19.58 -7.40
N HIS A 231 -14.91 20.08 -6.23
CA HIS A 231 -15.81 20.57 -5.19
C HIS A 231 -16.60 21.81 -5.64
N VAL A 232 -15.97 22.73 -6.36
CA VAL A 232 -16.63 23.91 -6.93
C VAL A 232 -17.70 23.50 -7.96
N VAL A 233 -17.34 22.66 -8.93
CA VAL A 233 -18.28 22.20 -9.98
C VAL A 233 -19.42 21.39 -9.37
N ARG A 234 -19.14 20.56 -8.36
CA ARG A 234 -20.16 19.80 -7.62
C ARG A 234 -21.15 20.72 -6.91
N LEU A 235 -20.67 21.79 -6.27
CA LEU A 235 -21.53 22.77 -5.59
C LEU A 235 -22.47 23.47 -6.57
N VAL A 236 -21.93 23.99 -7.69
CA VAL A 236 -22.73 24.65 -8.73
C VAL A 236 -23.78 23.69 -9.27
N ASN A 237 -23.39 22.46 -9.60
CA ASN A 237 -24.32 21.42 -10.06
C ASN A 237 -25.41 21.14 -9.02
N GLN A 238 -25.09 21.09 -7.72
CA GLN A 238 -26.09 20.85 -6.68
C GLN A 238 -27.15 21.96 -6.65
N HIS A 239 -26.75 23.22 -6.74
CA HIS A 239 -27.67 24.35 -6.79
C HIS A 239 -28.52 24.35 -8.06
N PHE A 240 -27.88 24.12 -9.21
CA PHE A 240 -28.57 23.96 -10.48
C PHE A 240 -29.62 22.85 -10.44
N LEU A 241 -29.28 21.66 -9.91
CA LEU A 241 -30.21 20.53 -9.81
C LEU A 241 -31.40 20.83 -8.86
N LYS A 242 -31.20 21.64 -7.82
CA LYS A 242 -32.29 22.09 -6.93
C LYS A 242 -33.22 23.08 -7.63
N LEU A 243 -32.65 24.04 -8.35
CA LEU A 243 -33.43 25.01 -9.13
C LEU A 243 -34.23 24.30 -10.23
N TRP A 244 -33.58 23.37 -10.94
CA TRP A 244 -34.27 22.53 -11.92
C TRP A 244 -35.43 21.75 -11.30
N GLN A 245 -35.23 21.14 -10.12
CA GLN A 245 -36.30 20.45 -9.41
C GLN A 245 -37.48 21.35 -9.04
N GLN A 246 -37.26 22.66 -8.79
CA GLN A 246 -38.33 23.61 -8.48
C GLN A 246 -39.18 23.95 -9.71
N HIS A 247 -38.58 23.98 -10.91
CA HIS A 247 -39.28 24.31 -12.15
C HIS A 247 -39.86 23.08 -12.86
N ASP A 248 -39.19 21.92 -12.79
CA ASP A 248 -39.65 20.67 -13.38
C ASP A 248 -39.28 19.45 -12.51
N PRO A 249 -40.13 19.09 -11.53
CA PRO A 249 -39.92 17.92 -10.68
C PRO A 249 -39.91 16.59 -11.46
N GLU A 250 -40.65 16.49 -12.57
CA GLU A 250 -40.79 15.25 -13.33
C GLU A 250 -39.62 15.06 -14.31
N GLY A 251 -39.24 16.10 -15.04
CA GLY A 251 -38.03 16.08 -15.88
C GLY A 251 -36.77 15.81 -15.07
N ARG A 252 -36.70 16.29 -13.82
CA ARG A 252 -35.57 15.98 -12.91
C ARG A 252 -35.45 14.49 -12.58
N LYS A 253 -36.54 13.72 -12.60
CA LYS A 253 -36.55 12.26 -12.40
C LYS A 253 -36.14 11.50 -13.66
N HIS A 254 -36.24 12.13 -14.83
CA HIS A 254 -35.91 11.50 -16.10
C HIS A 254 -34.38 11.34 -16.27
N ARG A 255 -33.91 10.07 -16.28
CA ARG A 255 -32.47 9.75 -16.33
C ARG A 255 -31.75 10.26 -17.58
N GLY A 256 -32.43 10.28 -18.73
CA GLY A 256 -31.87 10.81 -19.98
C GLY A 256 -31.55 12.29 -19.89
N LEU A 257 -32.57 13.13 -19.65
CA LEU A 257 -32.42 14.56 -19.34
C LEU A 257 -31.38 14.83 -18.25
N LEU A 258 -31.34 14.05 -17.16
CA LEU A 258 -30.34 14.23 -16.11
C LEU A 258 -28.90 14.07 -16.60
N SER A 259 -28.67 13.12 -17.51
CA SER A 259 -27.37 12.94 -18.14
C SER A 259 -27.04 14.13 -19.05
N LEU A 260 -27.99 14.63 -19.83
CA LEU A 260 -27.79 15.78 -20.72
C LEU A 260 -27.48 17.06 -19.94
N MET A 261 -28.29 17.37 -18.94
CA MET A 261 -28.20 18.56 -18.09
C MET A 261 -26.91 18.65 -17.25
N ARG A 262 -26.18 17.54 -17.05
CA ARG A 262 -24.93 17.50 -16.27
C ARG A 262 -23.65 17.45 -17.11
N ARG A 263 -23.77 17.24 -18.42
CA ARG A 263 -22.61 17.16 -19.32
C ARG A 263 -22.20 18.55 -19.76
N HIS A 264 -20.91 18.73 -20.00
CA HIS A 264 -20.44 19.91 -20.72
C HIS A 264 -20.98 19.89 -22.15
N ARG A 265 -21.32 21.06 -22.68
CA ARG A 265 -21.83 21.24 -24.05
C ARG A 265 -20.98 20.53 -25.10
N TRP A 266 -19.65 20.65 -25.01
CA TRP A 266 -18.71 20.04 -25.97
C TRP A 266 -18.63 18.50 -25.89
N ASN A 267 -19.33 17.87 -24.92
CA ASN A 267 -19.45 16.41 -24.81
C ASN A 267 -20.84 15.89 -25.25
N LEU A 268 -21.67 16.75 -25.85
CA LEU A 268 -22.97 16.38 -26.41
C LEU A 268 -22.84 16.18 -27.91
N THR A 269 -23.54 15.17 -28.45
CA THR A 269 -23.75 15.06 -29.91
C THR A 269 -24.78 16.10 -30.37
N ASP A 270 -24.86 16.36 -31.68
CA ASP A 270 -25.80 17.33 -32.24
C ASP A 270 -27.26 16.98 -31.93
N ASP A 271 -27.63 15.69 -31.99
CA ASP A 271 -28.96 15.21 -31.60
C ASP A 271 -29.23 15.42 -30.11
N GLN A 272 -28.25 15.13 -29.25
CA GLN A 272 -28.37 15.30 -27.81
C GLN A 272 -28.52 16.77 -27.42
N TYR A 273 -27.77 17.64 -28.10
CA TYR A 273 -27.89 19.09 -27.94
C TYR A 273 -29.26 19.57 -28.40
N SER A 274 -29.74 19.14 -29.57
CA SER A 274 -31.04 19.53 -30.11
C SER A 274 -32.19 19.11 -29.18
N ASN A 275 -32.17 17.87 -28.69
CA ASN A 275 -33.14 17.37 -27.72
C ASN A 275 -33.11 18.17 -26.40
N LEU A 276 -31.90 18.52 -25.92
CA LEU A 276 -31.76 19.34 -24.73
C LEU A 276 -32.32 20.77 -24.94
N MET A 277 -32.07 21.37 -26.10
CA MET A 277 -32.57 22.72 -26.41
C MET A 277 -34.10 22.74 -26.55
N GLN A 278 -34.70 21.73 -27.20
CA GLN A 278 -36.16 21.58 -27.26
C GLN A 278 -36.77 21.50 -25.86
N TYR A 279 -36.15 20.74 -24.96
CA TYR A 279 -36.56 20.69 -23.57
C TYR A 279 -36.43 22.05 -22.88
N LEU A 280 -35.29 22.73 -23.01
CA LEU A 280 -35.05 24.02 -22.37
C LEU A 280 -35.97 25.14 -22.90
N GLU A 281 -36.46 25.05 -24.13
CA GLU A 281 -37.45 25.98 -24.69
C GLU A 281 -38.77 26.00 -23.92
N MET A 282 -39.18 24.84 -23.38
CA MET A 282 -40.37 24.74 -22.53
C MET A 282 -40.18 25.39 -21.15
N PHE A 283 -38.93 25.67 -20.76
CA PHE A 283 -38.57 26.21 -19.44
C PHE A 283 -37.61 27.41 -19.59
N PRO A 284 -38.13 28.62 -19.93
CA PRO A 284 -37.31 29.81 -20.19
C PRO A 284 -36.32 30.17 -19.06
N VAL A 285 -36.71 29.92 -17.81
CA VAL A 285 -35.84 30.14 -16.64
C VAL A 285 -34.62 29.23 -16.66
N LEU A 286 -34.77 27.97 -17.07
CA LEU A 286 -33.66 27.02 -17.17
C LEU A 286 -32.79 27.30 -18.40
N LYS A 287 -33.37 27.81 -19.48
CA LYS A 287 -32.65 28.21 -20.70
C LYS A 287 -31.72 29.41 -20.49
N ALA A 288 -32.03 30.27 -19.52
CA ALA A 288 -31.27 31.48 -19.24
C ALA A 288 -30.02 31.26 -18.35
N LEU A 289 -29.86 30.07 -17.76
CA LEU A 289 -28.74 29.68 -16.88
C LEU A 289 -27.56 29.10 -17.68
#